data_AF-A0A1F9UX20-F1
#
_entry.id   AF-A0A1F9UX20-F1
#
_cell.length_a   1.000
_cell.length_b   1.000
_cell.length_c   1.000
_cell.angle_alpha   90.00
_cell.angle_beta   90.00
_cell.angle_gamma   90.00
#
_symmetry.space_group_name_H-M   'P 1'
#
loop_
_entity.id
_entity.type
_entity.pdbx_description
1 polymer ?
#
loop_
_entity_poly.entity_id
_entity_poly.type
_entity_poly.pdbx_seq_one_letter_code
_entity_poly.pdbx_strand_id
1 'polypeptide(L)' 'MRNGAMVHAGKVNTLKHFKDDVKEVEKGQECGIGIDGFTDFKAGDLLEFFVKESRTRRLSQSPR' A
#
# COMPACT_ATOMS: atom_id res chain seq x y z
N MET A 1 5.20 -5.18 7.03
CA MET A 1 5.34 -5.89 8.31
C MET A 1 6.52 -6.83 8.24
N ARG A 2 7.25 -6.97 9.35
CA ARG A 2 8.34 -7.94 9.50
C ARG A 2 8.06 -8.72 10.79
N ASN A 3 7.96 -10.04 10.72
CA ASN A 3 7.63 -10.89 11.87
C ASN A 3 6.36 -10.46 12.64
N GLY A 4 5.33 -9.98 11.93
CA GLY A 4 4.07 -9.53 12.53
C GLY A 4 4.07 -8.11 13.12
N ALA A 5 5.19 -7.40 13.09
CA ALA A 5 5.27 -6.00 13.53
C ALA A 5 5.19 -5.02 12.35
N MET A 6 4.50 -3.89 12.56
CA MET A 6 4.50 -2.76 11.61
C MET A 6 5.86 -2.06 11.67
N VAL A 7 6.62 -2.12 10.58
CA VAL A 7 7.97 -1.53 10.50
C VAL A 7 7.90 -0.08 10.04
N HIS A 8 7.10 0.20 9.01
CA HIS A 8 6.91 1.53 8.45
C HIS A 8 5.49 1.69 7.94
N ALA A 9 4.96 2.90 8.03
CA ALA A 9 3.68 3.29 7.46
C ALA A 9 3.87 4.59 6.69
N GLY A 10 3.63 4.56 5.39
CA GLY A 10 3.86 5.69 4.51
C GLY A 10 3.03 5.57 3.24
N LYS A 11 3.13 6.59 2.38
CA LYS A 11 2.57 6.53 1.03
C LYS A 11 3.58 5.86 0.11
N VAL A 12 3.07 5.15 -0.89
CA VAL A 12 3.88 4.69 -2.02
C VAL A 12 4.31 5.92 -2.79
N ASN A 13 5.63 6.07 -2.99
CA ASN A 13 6.22 7.16 -3.74
C ASN A 13 6.24 6.84 -5.24
N THR A 14 6.73 5.65 -5.59
CA THR A 14 6.90 5.23 -6.98
C THR A 14 6.60 3.75 -7.17
N LEU A 15 6.03 3.42 -8.33
CA LEU A 15 5.82 2.06 -8.79
C LEU A 15 6.42 1.96 -10.19
N LYS A 16 7.46 1.13 -10.35
CA LYS A 16 8.15 0.93 -11.63
C LYS A 16 8.05 -0.52 -12.04
N HIS A 17 7.71 -0.75 -13.31
CA HIS A 17 7.82 -2.04 -13.95
C HIS A 17 9.04 -1.98 -14.89
N PHE A 18 10.14 -2.59 -14.48
CA PHE A 18 11.45 -2.47 -15.13
C PHE A 18 11.94 -1.01 -15.25
N LYS A 19 11.77 -0.39 -16.42
CA LYS A 19 12.23 0.99 -16.70
C LYS A 19 11.07 1.99 -16.78
N ASP A 20 9.84 1.51 -16.75
CA ASP A 20 8.64 2.31 -16.98
C ASP A 20 7.93 2.60 -15.66
N ASP A 21 7.55 3.86 -15.46
CA ASP A 21 6.70 4.28 -14.34
C ASP A 21 5.25 3.89 -14.65
N VAL A 22 4.69 3.03 -13.81
CA VAL A 22 3.35 2.47 -13.98
C VAL A 22 2.46 2.85 -12.81
N LYS A 23 1.16 3.00 -13.06
CA LYS A 23 0.19 3.28 -12.00
C LYS A 23 -0.26 2.01 -11.28
N GLU A 24 -0.29 0.90 -12.00
CA GLU A 24 -0.83 -0.38 -11.56
C GLU A 24 0.04 -1.50 -12.15
N VAL A 25 0.15 -2.61 -11.42
CA VAL A 25 0.90 -3.81 -11.84
C VAL A 25 -0.01 -5.01 -11.66
N GLU A 26 -0.06 -5.88 -12.66
CA GLU A 26 -0.88 -7.08 -12.59
C GLU A 26 -0.26 -8.14 -11.67
N LYS A 27 -1.11 -9.01 -11.11
CA LYS A 27 -0.67 -10.07 -10.22
C LYS A 27 0.28 -11.02 -10.96
N GLY A 28 1.45 -11.26 -10.36
CA GLY A 28 2.47 -12.17 -10.92
C GLY A 28 3.51 -11.47 -11.79
N GLN A 29 3.42 -10.15 -11.97
CA GLN A 29 4.48 -9.36 -12.56
C GLN A 29 5.46 -8.84 -11.50
N GLU A 30 6.73 -8.78 -11.87
CA GLU A 30 7.74 -8.13 -11.04
C GLU A 30 7.58 -6.60 -11.11
N CYS A 31 7.71 -5.96 -9.96
CA CYS A 31 7.68 -4.50 -9.86
C CYS A 31 8.62 -4.00 -8.77
N GLY A 32 9.19 -2.83 -9.01
CA GLY A 32 9.93 -2.06 -8.01
C GLY A 32 8.99 -1.06 -7.34
N ILE A 33 8.96 -1.09 -6.01
CA ILE A 33 8.12 -0.20 -5.20
C ILE A 33 9.04 0.70 -4.37
N GLY A 34 8.89 2.02 -4.50
CA GLY A 34 9.52 3.00 -3.63
C GLY A 34 8.52 3.49 -2.59
N ILE A 35 8.87 3.42 -1.31
CA ILE A 35 8.05 3.99 -0.22
C ILE A 35 8.73 5.25 0.29
N ASP A 36 7.96 6.31 0.48
CA ASP A 36 8.51 7.57 0.98
C ASP A 36 9.06 7.40 2.41
N GLY A 37 10.32 7.77 2.59
CA GLY A 37 11.03 7.66 3.87
C GLY A 37 11.41 6.22 4.28
N PHE A 38 11.37 5.23 3.38
CA PHE A 38 11.74 3.85 3.72
C PHE A 38 12.58 3.16 2.64
N THR A 39 13.75 2.65 3.06
CA THR A 39 14.74 2.02 2.17
C THR A 39 15.27 0.67 2.69
N ASP A 40 14.95 0.24 3.91
CA ASP A 40 15.41 -1.03 4.52
C ASP A 40 14.48 -2.21 4.19
N PHE A 41 14.32 -2.52 2.90
CA PHE A 41 13.59 -3.72 2.49
C PHE A 41 14.45 -4.97 2.73
N LYS A 42 13.90 -5.98 3.40
CA LYS A 42 14.55 -7.29 3.56
C LYS A 42 13.65 -8.41 3.04
N ALA A 43 14.30 -9.48 2.59
CA ALA A 43 13.59 -10.69 2.20
C ALA A 43 12.74 -11.21 3.37
N GLY A 44 11.47 -11.50 3.09
CA GLY A 44 10.49 -11.91 4.10
C GLY A 44 9.60 -10.77 4.63
N ASP A 45 9.81 -9.54 4.19
CA ASP A 45 8.89 -8.43 4.51
C ASP A 45 7.57 -8.58 3.75
N LEU A 46 6.46 -8.36 4.47
CA LEU A 46 5.13 -8.36 3.89
C LEU A 46 4.63 -6.92 3.71
N LEU A 47 4.43 -6.48 2.48
CA LEU A 47 3.86 -5.17 2.18
C LEU A 47 2.34 -5.31 2.08
N GLU A 48 1.61 -4.48 2.83
CA GLU A 48 0.15 -4.44 2.81
C GLU A 48 -0.31 -3.05 2.36
N PHE A 49 -1.02 -3.02 1.23
CA PHE A 49 -1.56 -1.81 0.65
C PHE A 49 -3.07 -1.76 0.91
N PHE A 50 -3.55 -0.63 1.42
CA PHE A 50 -4.96 -0.41 1.65
C PHE A 50 -5.38 0.96 1.11
N VAL A 51 -6.58 1.02 0.55
CA VAL A 51 -7.20 2.27 0.14
C VAL A 51 -7.95 2.84 1.34
N LYS A 52 -7.58 4.05 1.76
CA LYS A 52 -8.26 4.73 2.86
C LYS A 52 -9.52 5.43 2.31
N GLU A 53 -10.66 4.76 2.42
CA GLU A 53 -11.96 5.37 2.08
C GLU A 53 -12.55 6.05 3.33
N SER A 54 -12.73 7.37 3.27
CA SER A 54 -13.41 8.12 4.33
C SER A 54 -14.93 8.06 4.09
N ARG A 55 -15.62 7.17 4.79
CA ARG A 55 -17.09 7.16 4.79
C ARG A 55 -17.61 8.18 5.80
N THR A 56 -18.28 9.21 5.30
CA THR A 56 -19.11 10.07 6.14
C THR A 56 -20.30 9.26 6.64
N ARG A 57 -20.30 8.89 7.92
CA ARG A 57 -21.48 8.34 8.58
C ARG A 57 -22.59 9.37 8.52
N ARG A 58 -23.56 9.18 7.63
CA ARG A 58 -24.87 9.82 7.80
C ARG A 58 -25.64 8.96 8.80
N LEU A 59 -25.82 9.45 10.02
CA LEU A 59 -26.84 8.96 10.95
C LEU A 59 -28.21 9.28 10.34
N SER A 60 -28.65 8.49 9.38
CA SER A 60 -29.98 8.58 8.79
C SER A 60 -30.44 7.17 8.43
N GLN A 61 -30.77 6.43 9.47
CA GLN A 61 -31.86 5.47 9.45
C GLN A 61 -32.45 5.46 10.86
N SER A 62 -33.38 6.39 11.10
CA SER A 62 -34.35 6.19 12.16
C SER A 62 -35.32 5.11 11.66
N PRO A 63 -35.56 4.02 12.41
CA PRO A 63 -36.54 3.02 12.03
C PRO A 63 -37.94 3.60 12.23
N ARG A 64 -38.75 3.64 11.18
CA ARG A 64 -40.20 3.47 11.21
C ARG A 64 -40.66 2.89 9.89
#